data_AF-A0A249PDP1-F1
#
_entry.id   AF-A0A249PDP1-F1
#
_cell.length_a   1.000
_cell.length_b   1.000
_cell.length_c   1.000
_cell.angle_alpha   90.00
_cell.angle_beta   90.00
_cell.angle_gamma   90.00
#
_symmetry.space_group_name_H-M   'P 1'
#
loop_
_entity.id
_entity.type
_entity.pdbx_description
1 polymer ?
#
loop_
_entity_poly.entity_id
_entity_poly.type
_entity_poly.pdbx_seq_one_letter_code
_entity_poly.pdbx_strand_id
1 'polypeptide(L)'
;MKAELGGDPFSGTVYVFRAKRTDRIKLIFWDGTGMCLVAKRLEDGEFRWPKMQDGVMHLTAAQFSALFEGLDWKRVHARDPARVPVTPG
;
A
#
# COMPACT_ATOMS: atom_id res chain seq x y z
N MET A 1 4.74 -12.89 14.96
CA MET A 1 4.17 -12.61 13.62
C MET A 1 4.96 -13.44 12.62
N LYS A 2 4.68 -14.75 12.56
CA LYS A 2 5.35 -15.67 11.65
C LYS A 2 4.58 -15.72 10.33
N ALA A 3 5.28 -15.48 9.22
CA ALA A 3 5.19 -16.24 7.97
C ALA A 3 3.82 -16.46 7.28
N GLU A 4 2.80 -15.61 7.45
CA GLU A 4 1.58 -15.71 6.62
C GLU A 4 1.59 -14.77 5.39
N LEU A 5 2.55 -13.84 5.30
CA LEU A 5 2.59 -12.80 4.26
C LEU A 5 3.82 -12.90 3.33
N GLY A 6 4.62 -13.96 3.44
CA GLY A 6 5.67 -14.31 2.47
C GLY A 6 6.95 -13.45 2.47
N GLY A 7 7.06 -12.41 3.31
CA GLY A 7 8.23 -11.52 3.38
C GLY A 7 8.85 -11.37 4.77
N ASP A 8 10.05 -10.81 4.83
CA ASP A 8 10.70 -10.44 6.09
C ASP A 8 9.98 -9.23 6.72
N PRO A 9 9.38 -9.35 7.92
CA PRO A 9 8.67 -8.26 8.57
C PRO A 9 9.59 -7.09 8.97
N PHE A 10 10.91 -7.29 9.02
CA PHE A 10 11.88 -6.25 9.39
C PHE A 10 12.47 -5.51 8.18
N SER A 11 12.06 -5.88 6.96
CA SER A 11 12.55 -5.31 5.69
C SER A 11 12.05 -3.90 5.37
N GLY A 12 11.28 -3.26 6.26
CA GLY A 12 10.58 -2.00 5.98
C GLY A 12 9.31 -2.16 5.13
N THR A 13 8.88 -3.40 4.88
CA THR A 13 7.59 -3.68 4.22
C THR A 13 6.43 -3.12 5.04
N VAL A 14 5.55 -2.35 4.39
CA VAL A 14 4.33 -1.81 5.01
C VAL A 14 3.14 -2.70 4.72
N TYR A 15 2.57 -3.28 5.76
CA TYR A 15 1.35 -4.07 5.67
C TYR A 15 0.14 -3.20 5.96
N VAL A 16 -0.79 -3.12 5.00
CA VAL A 16 -2.01 -2.32 5.14
C VAL A 16 -3.21 -3.24 5.32
N PHE A 17 -3.95 -3.04 6.42
CA PHE A 17 -5.11 -3.83 6.79
C PHE A 17 -6.38 -3.01 6.68
N ARG A 18 -7.39 -3.58 6.02
CA ARG A 18 -8.76 -3.05 5.98
C ARG A 18 -9.49 -3.31 7.29
N ALA A 19 -10.10 -2.28 7.87
CA ALA A 19 -11.02 -2.46 8.98
C ALA A 19 -12.43 -2.86 8.52
N LYS A 20 -13.26 -3.39 9.43
CA LYS A 20 -14.67 -3.68 9.14
C LYS A 20 -15.43 -2.43 8.66
N ARG A 21 -15.10 -1.27 9.23
CA ARG A 21 -15.56 0.01 8.71
C ARG A 21 -14.62 0.49 7.61
N THR A 22 -15.18 0.89 6.49
CA THR A 22 -14.47 1.26 5.26
C THR A 22 -13.78 2.63 5.33
N ASP A 23 -14.13 3.46 6.32
CA ASP A 23 -13.46 4.74 6.62
C ASP A 23 -12.13 4.58 7.36
N ARG A 24 -11.66 3.35 7.63
CA ARG A 24 -10.48 3.10 8.48
C ARG A 24 -9.51 2.08 7.90
N ILE A 25 -8.22 2.34 8.11
CA ILE A 25 -7.12 1.42 7.82
C ILE A 25 -6.15 1.32 9.01
N LYS A 26 -5.42 0.21 9.07
CA LYS A 26 -4.28 0.03 9.97
C LYS A 26 -3.03 -0.32 9.16
N LEU A 27 -1.89 0.26 9.52
CA LEU A 27 -0.61 -0.04 8.90
C LEU A 27 0.33 -0.58 9.96
N ILE A 28 1.05 -1.64 9.62
CA ILE A 28 2.08 -2.24 10.48
C ILE A 28 3.38 -2.34 9.68
N PHE A 29 4.47 -1.83 10.22
CA PHE A 29 5.80 -1.89 9.61
C PHE A 29 6.90 -1.76 10.66
N TRP A 30 8.10 -2.24 10.33
CA TRP A 30 9.32 -2.00 11.10
C TRP A 30 10.01 -0.73 10.59
N ASP A 31 10.36 0.20 11.48
CA ASP A 31 11.01 1.47 11.09
C ASP A 31 12.54 1.45 11.15
N GLY A 32 13.14 0.31 11.53
CA GLY A 32 14.57 0.16 11.81
C GLY A 32 14.89 0.02 13.30
N THR A 33 14.03 0.53 14.16
CA THR A 33 14.19 0.53 15.63
C THR A 33 13.08 -0.19 16.37
N GLY A 34 11.89 -0.22 15.80
CA GLY A 34 10.68 -0.73 16.44
C GLY A 34 9.58 -1.10 15.44
N MET A 35 8.60 -1.86 15.96
CA MET A 35 7.35 -2.10 15.25
C MET A 35 6.45 -0.88 15.41
N CYS A 36 6.06 -0.27 14.29
CA CYS A 36 5.13 0.84 14.24
C CYS A 36 3.72 0.38 13.87
N LEU A 37 2.72 0.98 14.53
CA LEU A 37 1.31 0.85 14.16
C LEU A 37 0.76 2.25 13.86
N VAL A 38 0.21 2.43 12.66
CA VAL A 38 -0.55 3.62 12.29
C VAL A 38 -2.01 3.23 12.13
N ALA A 39 -2.91 3.95 12.79
CA ALA A 39 -4.35 3.83 12.59
C ALA A 39 -4.84 5.13 11.95
N LYS A 40 -5.43 5.04 10.75
CA LYS A 40 -5.97 6.20 10.04
C LYS A 40 -7.47 6.03 9.84
N ARG A 41 -8.19 7.13 10.09
CA ARG A 41 -9.60 7.32 9.75
C ARG A 41 -9.71 8.46 8.75
N LEU A 42 -10.55 8.32 7.74
CA LEU A 42 -10.96 9.43 6.90
C LEU A 42 -12.06 10.22 7.62
N GLU A 43 -11.94 11.54 7.62
CA GLU A 43 -12.99 12.40 8.18
C GLU A 43 -14.24 12.44 7.30
N ASP A 44 -14.05 12.26 5.99
CA ASP A 44 -15.12 12.10 5.01
C ASP A 44 -14.76 11.02 3.97
N GLY A 45 -15.77 10.28 3.52
CA GLY A 45 -15.63 9.20 2.54
C GLY A 45 -15.10 7.88 3.09
N GLU A 46 -14.70 7.01 2.17
CA GLU A 46 -14.30 5.63 2.46
C GLU A 46 -13.07 5.25 1.64
N PHE A 47 -12.20 4.41 2.21
CA PHE A 47 -11.07 3.86 1.46
C PHE A 47 -11.58 2.91 0.38
N ARG A 48 -11.12 3.14 -0.86
CA ARG A 48 -11.42 2.22 -1.97
C ARG A 48 -10.54 0.99 -1.89
N TRP A 49 -11.15 -0.13 -1.55
CA TRP A 49 -10.48 -1.41 -1.53
C TRP A 49 -10.68 -2.18 -2.84
N PRO A 50 -9.72 -3.01 -3.27
CA PRO A 50 -9.98 -4.00 -4.30
C PRO A 50 -11.05 -4.97 -3.79
N LYS A 51 -11.76 -5.63 -4.72
CA LYS A 51 -12.54 -6.82 -4.34
C LYS A 51 -11.55 -7.83 -3.77
N MET A 52 -11.90 -8.51 -2.66
CA MET A 52 -11.10 -9.64 -2.19
C MET A 52 -11.19 -10.74 -3.24
N GLN A 53 -10.22 -10.77 -4.13
CA GLN A 53 -9.96 -11.88 -5.03
C GLN A 53 -8.48 -12.19 -4.84
N ASP A 54 -8.21 -13.40 -4.36
CA ASP A 54 -6.91 -14.09 -4.41
C ASP A 54 -5.75 -13.57 -3.53
N GLY A 55 -6.03 -12.95 -2.37
CA GLY A 55 -5.02 -12.84 -1.29
C GLY A 55 -4.32 -11.48 -1.15
N VAL A 56 -2.97 -11.48 -1.09
CA VAL A 56 -2.14 -10.30 -0.79
C VAL A 56 -1.92 -9.47 -2.07
N MET A 57 -2.10 -8.15 -1.97
CA MET A 57 -1.89 -7.23 -3.08
C MET A 57 -0.71 -6.32 -2.80
N HIS A 58 0.21 -6.23 -3.77
CA HIS A 58 1.35 -5.33 -3.70
C HIS A 58 0.99 -3.97 -4.28
N LEU A 59 1.29 -2.90 -3.54
CA LEU A 59 1.11 -1.53 -3.98
C LEU A 59 2.46 -0.92 -4.30
N THR A 60 2.52 -0.14 -5.38
CA THR A 60 3.62 0.81 -5.59
C THR A 60 3.55 1.94 -4.56
N ALA A 61 4.64 2.67 -4.34
CA ALA A 61 4.65 3.81 -3.43
C ALA A 61 3.58 4.86 -3.80
N ALA A 62 3.40 5.14 -5.10
CA ALA A 62 2.40 6.09 -5.57
C ALA A 62 0.96 5.62 -5.29
N GLN A 63 0.69 4.33 -5.49
CA GLN A 63 -0.62 3.76 -5.17
C GLN A 63 -0.89 3.74 -3.67
N PHE A 64 0.14 3.45 -2.86
CA PHE A 64 0.03 3.54 -1.40
C PHE A 64 -0.27 4.96 -0.94
N SER A 65 0.45 5.98 -1.44
CA SER A 65 0.17 7.38 -1.08
C SER A 65 -1.26 7.78 -1.42
N ALA A 66 -1.72 7.44 -2.63
CA ALA A 66 -3.11 7.71 -3.03
C ALA A 66 -4.13 6.98 -2.16
N LEU A 67 -3.88 5.69 -1.83
CA LEU A 67 -4.73 4.95 -0.90
C LEU A 67 -4.74 5.64 0.47
N PHE A 68 -3.57 6.03 0.99
CA PHE A 68 -3.43 6.66 2.29
C PHE A 68 -4.17 7.99 2.33
N GLU A 69 -4.22 8.74 1.23
CA GLU A 69 -4.99 9.97 1.07
C GLU A 69 -6.51 9.76 0.88
N GLY A 70 -6.97 8.51 0.75
CA GLY A 70 -8.38 8.18 0.51
C GLY A 70 -8.81 8.29 -0.96
N LEU A 71 -7.85 8.45 -1.88
CA LEU A 71 -8.08 8.53 -3.32
C LEU A 71 -8.29 7.13 -3.94
N ASP A 72 -8.81 7.10 -5.16
CA ASP A 72 -8.91 5.87 -5.95
C ASP A 72 -7.54 5.45 -6.49
N TRP A 73 -6.76 4.77 -5.65
CA TRP A 73 -5.41 4.30 -5.98
C TRP A 73 -5.37 3.37 -7.22
N LYS A 74 -6.48 2.73 -7.60
CA LYS A 74 -6.54 1.89 -8.81
C LYS A 74 -6.37 2.68 -10.11
N ARG A 75 -6.63 4.00 -10.06
CA ARG A 75 -6.40 4.93 -11.17
C ARG A 75 -4.98 5.50 -11.17
N VAL A 76 -4.19 5.18 -10.16
CA VAL A 76 -2.78 5.58 -10.08
C VAL A 76 -1.95 4.51 -10.78
N HIS A 77 -1.50 4.87 -11.97
CA HIS A 77 -0.51 4.11 -12.70
C HIS A 77 0.86 4.71 -12.40
N ALA A 78 1.81 3.87 -11.99
CA ALA A 78 3.20 4.30 -11.98
C ALA A 78 3.55 4.76 -13.40
N ARG A 79 4.13 5.95 -13.51
CA ARG A 79 4.67 6.40 -14.79
C ARG A 79 5.74 5.38 -15.17
N ASP A 80 5.53 4.66 -16.27
CA ASP A 80 6.56 3.81 -16.86
C ASP A 80 7.82 4.69 -16.94
N PRO A 81 8.95 4.32 -16.27
CA PRO A 81 10.17 5.11 -16.39
C PRO A 81 10.45 5.19 -17.87
N ALA A 82 10.28 6.40 -18.42
CA ALA A 82 10.17 6.62 -19.86
C ALA A 82 11.16 5.72 -20.58
N ARG A 83 10.69 4.85 -21.48
CA ARG A 83 11.53 4.14 -22.45
C ARG A 83 12.60 5.12 -22.89
N VAL A 84 13.83 4.92 -22.42
CA VAL A 84 14.95 5.74 -22.87
C VAL A 84 14.98 5.52 -24.37
N PRO A 85 14.82 6.56 -25.21
CA PRO A 85 14.97 6.39 -26.64
C PRO A 85 16.36 5.80 -26.85
N VAL A 86 16.42 4.55 -27.30
CA VAL A 86 17.68 3.97 -27.74
C VAL A 86 18.04 4.79 -28.97
N THR A 87 19.05 5.64 -28.84
CA THR A 87 19.63 6.35 -29.99
C THR A 87 20.24 5.29 -30.90
N PRO A 88 19.76 5.11 -32.14
CA PRO A 88 20.47 4.27 -33.10
C PRO A 88 21.79 4.97 -33.44
N GLY A 89 22.89 4.22 -33.37
CA GLY A 89 24.21 4.66 -33.82
C GLY A 89 24.30 4.78 -35.34
#